data_AF-A0A1X2DFD0-F1
#
_entry.id   AF-A0A1X2DFD0-F1
#
_cell.length_a   1.000
_cell.length_b   1.000
_cell.length_c   1.000
_cell.angle_alpha   90.00
_cell.angle_beta   90.00
_cell.angle_gamma   90.00
#
_symmetry.space_group_name_H-M   'P 1'
#
loop_
_entity.id
_entity.type
_entity.pdbx_description
1 polymer ?
#
loop_
_entity_poly.entity_id
_entity_poly.type
_entity_poly.pdbx_seq_one_letter_code
_entity_poly.pdbx_strand_id
1 'polypeptide(L)'
;MSHIWGRPAGHSDGGWAVIDVETSGFRPGQARIISLAVLGLDAAGRVEQSVVSLLNPGVDPGPTHVHGLTAAMLEDQPQFADIVGDVVEVLRGRTLVAHNVAFDYAFLAAEAEFAEAELPVDTVMCTVELARRLELGIDNLRLETLAAHWGVTQERPHDAFDDARVLTGILAAALGRARERDVWLPVHPVTRRRWPNGRVTHDVLRPLKALASRMPCPYLNPGRYVTGRPLVQGMRVALAAEVARTHDELVERILHAGLAYSDAVDRDTSLVVCNDTTPEQGKGYHALRLGVPVVSDALFMDRVGSVVGGRSMEEFADVARVDEQLALF
;
A
#
# COMPACT_ATOMS: atom_id res chain seq x y z
N MET A 1 5.07 10.02 -13.01
CA MET A 1 5.10 8.54 -13.13
C MET A 1 3.70 8.06 -12.80
N SER A 2 3.12 7.12 -13.56
CA SER A 2 1.80 6.58 -13.20
C SER A 2 1.92 5.95 -11.81
N HIS A 3 1.18 6.46 -10.84
CA HIS A 3 1.05 5.84 -9.52
C HIS A 3 0.31 4.52 -9.73
N ILE A 4 1.04 3.44 -9.97
CA ILE A 4 0.43 2.13 -10.21
C ILE A 4 0.05 1.57 -8.85
N TRP A 5 -1.25 1.53 -8.59
CA TRP A 5 -1.86 0.89 -7.44
C TRP A 5 -2.21 -0.54 -7.79
N GLY A 6 -1.64 -1.50 -7.06
CA GLY A 6 -1.74 -2.92 -7.38
C GLY A 6 -1.04 -3.29 -8.69
N ARG A 7 -0.58 -4.53 -8.81
CA ARG A 7 0.00 -5.02 -10.08
C ARG A 7 -0.15 -6.53 -10.27
N PRO A 8 -0.14 -7.04 -11.51
CA PRO A 8 -0.18 -8.48 -11.73
C PRO A 8 1.07 -9.19 -11.19
N ALA A 9 0.89 -10.35 -10.54
CA ALA A 9 1.98 -11.09 -9.90
C ALA A 9 3.07 -11.61 -10.87
N GLY A 10 2.79 -11.62 -12.18
CA GLY A 10 3.75 -11.97 -13.22
C GLY A 10 4.72 -10.85 -13.62
N HIS A 11 4.49 -9.59 -13.19
CA HIS A 11 5.39 -8.48 -13.53
C HIS A 11 6.65 -8.49 -12.65
N SER A 12 7.82 -8.35 -13.28
CA SER A 12 9.12 -8.31 -12.60
C SER A 12 9.29 -7.03 -11.77
N ASP A 13 9.90 -7.14 -10.60
CA ASP A 13 10.31 -6.02 -9.74
C ASP A 13 11.81 -5.75 -9.80
N GLY A 14 12.21 -4.60 -9.26
CA GLY A 14 13.60 -4.30 -8.88
C GLY A 14 14.10 -5.05 -7.63
N GLY A 15 13.32 -6.01 -7.11
CA GLY A 15 13.60 -6.78 -5.89
C GLY A 15 12.67 -6.41 -4.74
N TRP A 16 12.84 -7.10 -3.62
CA TRP A 16 12.05 -6.90 -2.39
C TRP A 16 12.97 -6.54 -1.23
N ALA A 17 12.57 -5.62 -0.37
CA ALA A 17 13.22 -5.39 0.91
C ALA A 17 12.22 -5.73 2.01
N VAL A 18 12.45 -6.82 2.73
CA VAL A 18 11.58 -7.25 3.83
C VAL A 18 12.02 -6.55 5.10
N ILE A 19 11.12 -5.84 5.76
CA ILE A 19 11.38 -5.13 7.02
C ILE A 19 10.49 -5.66 8.13
N ASP A 20 11.04 -5.69 9.33
CA ASP A 20 10.31 -5.76 10.59
C ASP A 20 10.96 -4.82 11.61
N VAL A 21 10.15 -4.20 12.47
CA VAL A 21 10.61 -3.28 13.52
C VAL A 21 9.93 -3.58 14.86
N GLU A 22 10.72 -3.55 15.93
CA GLU A 22 10.21 -3.44 17.30
C GLU A 22 10.32 -2.00 17.76
N THR A 23 9.32 -1.51 18.50
CA THR A 23 9.20 -0.09 18.84
C THR A 23 8.90 0.13 20.32
N SER A 24 9.30 1.28 20.85
CA SER A 24 9.01 1.65 22.25
C SER A 24 7.55 2.02 22.54
N GLY A 25 6.68 1.94 21.53
CA GLY A 25 5.28 2.31 21.60
C GLY A 25 4.63 2.39 20.21
N PHE A 26 3.38 2.83 20.13
CA PHE A 26 2.57 2.71 18.90
C PHE A 26 2.47 3.97 18.03
N ARG A 27 3.12 5.07 18.44
CA ARG A 27 2.99 6.37 17.75
C ARG A 27 4.31 6.79 17.13
N PRO A 28 4.47 6.69 15.80
CA PRO A 28 5.65 7.20 15.09
C PRO A 28 5.91 8.68 15.44
N GLY A 29 7.17 9.05 15.57
CA GLY A 29 7.58 10.41 15.95
C GLY A 29 7.49 10.72 17.45
N GLN A 30 6.78 9.90 18.25
CA GLN A 30 6.78 9.97 19.71
C GLN A 30 7.52 8.77 20.32
N ALA A 31 7.19 7.57 19.83
CA ALA A 31 7.93 6.35 20.07
C ALA A 31 9.05 6.19 19.03
N ARG A 32 10.00 5.32 19.34
CA ARG A 32 11.24 5.10 18.58
C ARG A 32 11.39 3.64 18.21
N ILE A 33 12.13 3.36 17.15
CA ILE A 33 12.53 2.00 16.83
C ILE A 33 13.60 1.54 17.83
N ILE A 34 13.44 0.34 18.38
CA ILE A 34 14.37 -0.29 19.34
C ILE A 34 15.04 -1.56 18.78
N SER A 35 14.44 -2.18 17.77
CA SER A 35 15.08 -3.21 16.95
C SER A 35 14.60 -3.09 15.51
N LEU A 36 15.49 -3.31 14.56
CA LEU A 36 15.21 -3.24 13.13
C LEU A 36 15.91 -4.38 12.41
N ALA A 37 15.19 -5.02 11.50
CA ALA A 37 15.75 -5.91 10.51
C ALA A 37 15.23 -5.52 9.11
N VAL A 38 16.14 -5.31 8.17
CA VAL A 38 15.83 -5.08 6.76
C VAL A 38 16.63 -6.08 5.92
N LEU A 39 15.95 -6.91 5.15
CA LEU A 39 16.51 -7.98 4.33
C LEU A 39 16.24 -7.68 2.84
N GLY A 40 17.28 -7.34 2.09
CA GLY A 40 17.21 -7.19 0.64
C GLY A 40 17.24 -8.55 -0.04
N LEU A 41 16.23 -8.83 -0.87
CA LEU A 41 16.06 -10.09 -1.57
C LEU A 41 16.42 -9.96 -3.06
N ASP A 42 17.13 -10.96 -3.57
CA ASP A 42 17.39 -11.12 -4.99
C ASP A 42 16.14 -11.62 -5.75
N ALA A 43 16.25 -11.75 -7.08
CA ALA A 43 15.15 -12.22 -7.94
C ALA A 43 14.66 -13.65 -7.61
N ALA A 44 15.48 -14.46 -6.93
CA ALA A 44 15.12 -15.80 -6.48
C ALA A 44 14.57 -15.82 -5.04
N GLY A 45 14.45 -14.65 -4.40
CA GLY A 45 13.96 -14.52 -3.02
C GLY A 45 15.00 -14.85 -1.96
N ARG A 46 16.30 -14.91 -2.30
CA ARG A 46 17.37 -15.12 -1.31
C ARG A 46 17.84 -13.78 -0.77
N VAL A 47 18.20 -13.75 0.51
CA VAL A 47 18.79 -12.57 1.15
C VAL A 47 20.18 -12.33 0.58
N GLU A 48 20.38 -11.17 -0.04
CA GLU A 48 21.68 -10.72 -0.59
C GLU A 48 22.34 -9.64 0.26
N GLN A 49 21.54 -8.85 0.98
CA GLN A 49 21.98 -7.76 1.84
C GLN A 49 21.06 -7.69 3.06
N SER A 50 21.60 -7.31 4.22
CA SER A 50 20.80 -7.14 5.42
C SER A 50 21.38 -6.11 6.37
N VAL A 51 20.50 -5.35 7.02
CA VAL A 51 20.82 -4.55 8.20
C VAL A 51 19.98 -5.09 9.35
N VAL A 52 20.64 -5.47 10.44
CA VAL A 52 19.99 -5.97 11.66
C VAL A 52 20.64 -5.28 12.85
N SER A 53 19.86 -4.57 13.65
CA SER A 53 20.40 -3.84 14.79
C SER A 53 19.38 -3.74 15.92
N LEU A 54 19.87 -3.85 17.16
CA LEU A 54 19.23 -3.17 18.28
C LEU A 54 19.58 -1.68 18.19
N LEU A 55 18.69 -0.81 18.66
CA LEU A 55 18.88 0.63 18.58
C LEU A 55 18.67 1.25 19.95
N ASN A 56 19.52 2.23 20.29
CA ASN A 56 19.29 3.09 21.43
C ASN A 56 18.21 4.12 21.07
N PRO A 57 17.00 4.03 21.65
CA PRO A 57 15.92 4.95 21.32
C PRO A 57 16.07 6.33 21.98
N GLY A 58 16.97 6.48 22.96
CA GLY A 58 17.09 7.68 23.79
C GLY A 58 15.86 7.96 24.67
N VAL A 59 14.94 7.01 24.77
CA VAL A 59 13.70 7.07 25.56
C VAL A 59 13.46 5.71 26.25
N ASP A 60 12.45 5.63 27.10
CA ASP A 60 12.01 4.35 27.67
C ASP A 60 11.70 3.34 26.54
N PRO A 61 12.19 2.09 26.61
CA PRO A 61 11.99 1.08 25.57
C PRO A 61 10.56 0.54 25.51
N GLY A 62 9.66 0.99 26.38
CA GLY A 62 8.27 0.55 26.38
C GLY A 62 8.10 -0.83 27.04
N PRO A 63 7.06 -1.58 26.66
CA PRO A 63 6.68 -2.81 27.34
C PRO A 63 7.66 -3.97 27.03
N THR A 64 8.77 -4.06 27.77
CA THR A 64 9.79 -5.13 27.66
C THR A 64 9.23 -6.55 27.69
N HIS A 65 8.06 -6.81 28.28
CA HIS A 65 7.44 -8.14 28.26
C HIS A 65 6.97 -8.60 26.87
N VAL A 66 6.89 -7.69 25.89
CA VAL A 66 6.49 -7.98 24.51
C VAL A 66 7.68 -8.47 23.70
N HIS A 67 8.77 -7.69 23.69
CA HIS A 67 9.94 -7.89 22.81
C HIS A 67 11.22 -8.31 23.56
N GLY A 68 11.19 -8.35 24.90
CA GLY A 68 12.32 -8.77 25.73
C GLY A 68 13.49 -7.77 25.85
N LEU A 69 13.39 -6.57 25.25
CA LEU A 69 14.46 -5.57 25.24
C LEU A 69 14.36 -4.63 26.44
N THR A 70 15.41 -4.62 27.27
CA THR A 70 15.53 -3.75 28.45
C THR A 70 16.32 -2.49 28.12
N ALA A 71 16.15 -1.42 28.89
CA ALA A 71 16.92 -0.18 28.70
C ALA A 71 18.44 -0.43 28.76
N ALA A 72 18.89 -1.31 29.67
CA ALA A 72 20.30 -1.69 29.80
C ALA A 72 20.86 -2.42 28.57
N MET A 73 20.03 -3.18 27.84
CA MET A 73 20.46 -3.82 26.59
C MET A 73 20.63 -2.82 25.44
N LEU A 74 19.91 -1.69 25.52
CA LEU A 74 19.84 -0.69 24.45
C LEU A 74 20.77 0.51 24.68
N GLU A 75 21.28 0.72 25.90
CA GLU A 75 22.06 1.90 26.28
C GLU A 75 23.29 2.13 25.39
N ASP A 76 24.04 1.06 25.09
CA ASP A 76 25.27 1.12 24.29
C ASP A 76 25.05 0.82 22.79
N GLN A 77 23.80 0.69 22.35
CA GLN A 77 23.47 0.40 20.95
C GLN A 77 23.55 1.68 20.09
N PRO A 78 23.78 1.56 18.77
CA PRO A 78 23.74 2.72 17.87
C PRO A 78 22.34 3.37 17.86
N GLN A 79 22.28 4.65 17.51
CA GLN A 79 21.02 5.29 17.18
C GLN A 79 20.67 5.03 15.70
N PHE A 80 19.41 5.22 15.31
CA PHE A 80 19.00 5.02 13.92
C PHE A 80 19.81 5.87 12.92
N ALA A 81 20.15 7.11 13.29
CA ALA A 81 20.95 8.01 12.46
C ALA A 81 22.35 7.44 12.13
N ASP A 82 22.89 6.56 12.98
CA ASP A 82 24.20 5.94 12.75
C ASP A 82 24.13 4.83 11.69
N ILE A 83 22.96 4.20 11.50
CA ILE A 83 22.78 3.06 10.58
C ILE A 83 21.96 3.38 9.33
N VAL A 84 21.35 4.56 9.25
CA VAL A 84 20.41 4.91 8.17
C VAL A 84 21.03 4.82 6.77
N GLY A 85 22.33 5.09 6.64
CA GLY A 85 23.06 4.95 5.38
C GLY A 85 23.02 3.50 4.85
N ASP A 86 23.27 2.53 5.71
CA ASP A 86 23.24 1.10 5.35
C ASP A 86 21.80 0.67 5.03
N VAL A 87 20.82 1.14 5.81
CA VAL A 87 19.39 0.88 5.55
C VAL A 87 18.98 1.40 4.17
N VAL A 88 19.40 2.62 3.82
CA VAL A 88 19.14 3.22 2.50
C VAL A 88 19.68 2.36 1.36
N GLU A 89 20.87 1.78 1.50
CA GLU A 89 21.44 0.91 0.47
C GLU A 89 20.65 -0.40 0.30
N VAL A 90 20.16 -1.01 1.40
CA VAL A 90 19.30 -2.20 1.32
C VAL A 90 17.93 -1.89 0.72
N LEU A 91 17.39 -0.68 0.90
CA LEU A 91 16.08 -0.29 0.35
C LEU A 91 16.13 0.08 -1.14
N ARG A 92 17.28 0.53 -1.64
CA ARG A 92 17.41 1.15 -2.97
C ARG A 92 16.91 0.24 -4.09
N GLY A 93 15.93 0.73 -4.86
CA GLY A 93 15.40 0.06 -6.05
C GLY A 93 14.47 -1.12 -5.77
N ARG A 94 14.13 -1.37 -4.50
CA ARG A 94 13.31 -2.51 -4.07
C ARG A 94 11.93 -2.05 -3.59
N THR A 95 10.94 -2.93 -3.70
CA THR A 95 9.63 -2.75 -3.06
C THR A 95 9.76 -3.12 -1.58
N LEU A 96 9.42 -2.20 -0.67
CA LEU A 96 9.44 -2.48 0.77
C LEU A 96 8.27 -3.38 1.16
N VAL A 97 8.54 -4.46 1.88
CA VAL A 97 7.54 -5.44 2.31
C VAL A 97 7.57 -5.56 3.81
N ALA A 98 6.41 -5.47 4.45
CA ALA A 98 6.27 -5.81 5.86
C ALA A 98 4.97 -6.56 6.11
N HIS A 99 4.86 -7.18 7.29
CA HIS A 99 3.64 -7.87 7.66
C HIS A 99 2.49 -6.88 7.85
N ASN A 100 2.76 -5.74 8.49
CA ASN A 100 1.86 -4.60 8.61
C ASN A 100 2.55 -3.31 8.13
N VAL A 101 2.77 -3.21 6.83
CA VAL A 101 3.63 -2.17 6.23
C VAL A 101 3.26 -0.73 6.57
N ALA A 102 2.01 -0.43 6.91
CA ALA A 102 1.62 0.90 7.38
C ALA A 102 2.24 1.29 8.73
N PHE A 103 2.47 0.31 9.61
CA PHE A 103 3.15 0.51 10.88
C PHE A 103 4.66 0.64 10.67
N ASP A 104 5.29 -0.37 10.06
CA ASP A 104 6.73 -0.44 9.86
C ASP A 104 7.25 0.76 9.06
N TYR A 105 6.60 1.08 7.94
CA TYR A 105 6.99 2.21 7.10
C TYR A 105 6.82 3.56 7.81
N ALA A 106 5.77 3.73 8.63
CA ALA A 106 5.57 4.99 9.35
C ALA A 106 6.65 5.22 10.42
N PHE A 107 7.11 4.17 11.10
CA PHE A 107 8.26 4.25 12.02
C PHE A 107 9.56 4.52 11.28
N LEU A 108 9.81 3.78 10.19
CA LEU A 108 11.00 3.98 9.37
C LEU A 108 11.07 5.40 8.80
N ALA A 109 9.94 5.93 8.31
CA ALA A 109 9.81 7.30 7.83
C ALA A 109 10.11 8.33 8.94
N ALA A 110 9.52 8.16 10.13
CA ALA A 110 9.74 9.07 11.25
C ALA A 110 11.22 9.09 11.70
N GLU A 111 11.86 7.92 11.79
CA GLU A 111 13.28 7.83 12.12
C GLU A 111 14.18 8.46 11.05
N ALA A 112 13.85 8.27 9.76
CA ALA A 112 14.56 8.92 8.67
C ALA A 112 14.38 10.44 8.68
N GLU A 113 13.20 10.95 9.00
CA GLU A 113 12.95 12.38 9.16
C GLU A 113 13.76 12.98 10.33
N PHE A 114 13.90 12.26 11.45
CA PHE A 114 14.76 12.68 12.56
C PHE A 114 16.26 12.65 12.20
N ALA A 115 16.67 11.69 11.38
CA ALA A 115 18.04 11.58 10.88
C ALA A 115 18.33 12.49 9.67
N GLU A 116 17.37 13.30 9.23
CA GLU A 116 17.44 14.13 8.02
C GLU A 116 17.80 13.33 6.75
N ALA A 117 17.39 12.07 6.68
CA ALA A 117 17.70 11.14 5.61
C ALA A 117 16.54 10.94 4.62
N GLU A 118 16.87 10.69 3.35
CA GLU A 118 15.89 10.32 2.33
C GLU A 118 15.83 8.79 2.18
N LEU A 119 14.69 8.18 2.53
CA LEU A 119 14.41 6.79 2.18
C LEU A 119 14.16 6.63 0.67
N PRO A 120 14.89 5.75 -0.04
CA PRO A 120 14.70 5.49 -1.47
C PRO A 120 13.58 4.46 -1.71
N VAL A 121 12.43 4.66 -1.07
CA VAL A 121 11.26 3.78 -1.18
C VAL A 121 10.22 4.47 -2.04
N ASP A 122 9.88 3.85 -3.17
CA ASP A 122 8.83 4.33 -4.08
C ASP A 122 7.56 3.48 -4.00
N THR A 123 7.68 2.23 -3.54
CA THR A 123 6.57 1.29 -3.43
C THR A 123 6.69 0.42 -2.18
N VAL A 124 5.53 0.05 -1.65
CA VAL A 124 5.39 -0.79 -0.46
C VAL A 124 4.37 -1.90 -0.69
N MET A 125 4.45 -3.00 0.05
CA MET A 125 3.49 -4.09 0.01
C MET A 125 3.23 -4.67 1.41
N CYS A 126 1.96 -4.88 1.73
CA CYS A 126 1.52 -5.48 2.99
C CYS A 126 1.22 -6.98 2.80
N THR A 127 1.90 -7.87 3.55
CA THR A 127 1.60 -9.31 3.39
C THR A 127 0.26 -9.71 3.99
N VAL A 128 -0.25 -9.00 5.00
CA VAL A 128 -1.62 -9.22 5.52
C VAL A 128 -2.65 -8.94 4.43
N GLU A 129 -2.45 -7.87 3.65
CA GLU A 129 -3.34 -7.55 2.53
C GLU A 129 -3.27 -8.62 1.44
N LEU A 130 -2.05 -9.06 1.08
CA LEU A 130 -1.87 -10.13 0.10
C LEU A 130 -2.54 -11.43 0.58
N ALA A 131 -2.29 -11.85 1.82
CA ALA A 131 -2.87 -13.06 2.40
C ALA A 131 -4.40 -13.02 2.40
N ARG A 132 -5.01 -11.84 2.63
CA ARG A 132 -6.47 -11.66 2.56
C ARG A 132 -7.01 -11.92 1.15
N ARG A 133 -6.29 -11.50 0.10
CA ARG A 133 -6.66 -11.76 -1.31
C ARG A 133 -6.48 -13.23 -1.73
N LEU A 134 -5.60 -13.95 -1.04
CA LEU A 134 -5.32 -15.35 -1.38
C LEU A 134 -6.36 -16.34 -0.86
N GLU A 135 -7.26 -15.92 0.04
CA GLU A 135 -8.33 -16.75 0.63
C GLU A 135 -7.80 -18.09 1.16
N LEU A 136 -6.85 -18.01 2.10
CA LEU A 136 -6.09 -19.17 2.59
C LEU A 136 -6.89 -20.13 3.48
N GLY A 137 -8.10 -19.74 3.91
CA GLY A 137 -8.95 -20.57 4.78
C GLY A 137 -8.42 -20.72 6.20
N ILE A 138 -7.75 -19.69 6.74
CA ILE A 138 -7.16 -19.64 8.08
C ILE A 138 -7.92 -18.66 8.99
N ASP A 139 -7.86 -18.90 10.31
CA ASP A 139 -8.65 -18.16 11.30
C ASP A 139 -8.26 -16.69 11.45
N ASN A 140 -6.97 -16.40 11.29
CA ASN A 140 -6.43 -15.06 11.41
C ASN A 140 -5.18 -14.89 10.52
N LEU A 141 -4.73 -13.65 10.36
CA LEU A 141 -3.61 -13.29 9.48
C LEU A 141 -2.36 -12.86 10.25
N ARG A 142 -2.17 -13.29 11.51
CA ARG A 142 -0.94 -13.02 12.26
C ARG A 142 0.24 -13.75 11.63
N LEU A 143 1.44 -13.21 11.81
CA LEU A 143 2.68 -13.79 11.26
C LEU A 143 2.85 -15.27 11.64
N GLU A 144 2.67 -15.61 12.92
CA GLU A 144 2.73 -16.98 13.45
C GLU A 144 1.75 -17.94 12.73
N THR A 145 0.55 -17.46 12.39
CA THR A 145 -0.48 -18.27 11.75
C THR A 145 -0.17 -18.48 10.27
N LEU A 146 0.35 -17.45 9.60
CA LEU A 146 0.84 -17.57 8.23
C LEU A 146 2.08 -18.49 8.14
N ALA A 147 3.00 -18.35 9.10
CA ALA A 147 4.19 -19.19 9.19
C ALA A 147 3.79 -20.67 9.31
N ALA A 148 2.88 -21.00 10.23
CA ALA A 148 2.35 -22.34 10.39
C ALA A 148 1.64 -22.85 9.12
N HIS A 149 0.83 -22.03 8.46
CA HIS A 149 0.11 -22.41 7.22
C HIS A 149 1.07 -22.83 6.10
N TRP A 150 2.19 -22.14 5.94
CA TRP A 150 3.19 -22.43 4.91
C TRP A 150 4.37 -23.28 5.38
N GLY A 151 4.34 -23.79 6.62
CA GLY A 151 5.41 -24.62 7.18
C GLY A 151 6.73 -23.88 7.41
N VAL A 152 6.68 -22.56 7.62
CA VAL A 152 7.85 -21.75 7.97
C VAL A 152 8.03 -21.75 9.49
N THR A 153 9.23 -22.09 9.95
CA THR A 153 9.56 -22.12 11.39
C THR A 153 9.92 -20.73 11.89
N GLN A 154 9.19 -20.28 12.92
CA GLN A 154 9.50 -19.11 13.74
C GLN A 154 10.11 -19.61 15.06
N GLU A 155 11.31 -19.13 15.37
CA GLU A 155 12.09 -19.54 16.55
C GLU A 155 11.92 -18.56 17.72
N ARG A 156 11.83 -17.27 17.42
CA ARG A 156 11.79 -16.18 18.40
C ARG A 156 10.74 -15.14 17.98
N PRO A 157 9.47 -15.34 18.36
CA PRO A 157 8.44 -14.33 18.14
C PRO A 157 8.81 -13.00 18.81
N HIS A 158 8.53 -11.88 18.14
CA HIS A 158 8.89 -10.52 18.60
C HIS A 158 10.41 -10.25 18.62
N ASP A 159 11.16 -10.96 17.77
CA ASP A 159 12.54 -10.65 17.40
C ASP A 159 12.53 -10.18 15.94
N ALA A 160 12.82 -8.90 15.71
CA ALA A 160 12.70 -8.29 14.38
C ALA A 160 13.43 -9.09 13.28
N PHE A 161 14.59 -9.66 13.60
CA PHE A 161 15.33 -10.46 12.63
C PHE A 161 14.65 -11.79 12.30
N ASP A 162 14.23 -12.55 13.31
CA ASP A 162 13.52 -13.80 13.05
C ASP A 162 12.18 -13.56 12.34
N ASP A 163 11.45 -12.50 12.73
CA ASP A 163 10.18 -12.13 12.12
C ASP A 163 10.35 -11.72 10.64
N ALA A 164 11.38 -10.92 10.30
CA ALA A 164 11.72 -10.60 8.92
C ALA A 164 12.14 -11.84 8.09
N ARG A 165 12.86 -12.78 8.71
CA ARG A 165 13.29 -14.03 8.07
C ARG A 165 12.09 -14.96 7.81
N VAL A 166 11.20 -15.09 8.77
CA VAL A 166 9.92 -15.83 8.65
C VAL A 166 9.07 -15.20 7.56
N LEU A 167 8.95 -13.87 7.57
CA LEU A 167 8.21 -13.13 6.55
C LEU A 167 8.77 -13.31 5.15
N THR A 168 10.09 -13.44 4.99
CA THR A 168 10.74 -13.76 3.72
C THR A 168 10.28 -15.13 3.18
N GLY A 169 10.20 -16.15 4.04
CA GLY A 169 9.68 -17.47 3.66
C GLY A 169 8.20 -17.43 3.27
N ILE A 170 7.38 -16.71 4.04
CA ILE A 170 5.97 -16.47 3.77
C ILE A 170 5.78 -15.75 2.43
N LEU A 171 6.58 -14.71 2.17
CA LEU A 171 6.50 -13.90 0.97
C LEU A 171 6.73 -14.76 -0.29
N ALA A 172 7.73 -15.63 -0.28
CA ALA A 172 8.00 -16.53 -1.40
C ALA A 172 6.79 -17.42 -1.72
N ALA A 173 6.18 -18.04 -0.70
CA ALA A 173 5.01 -18.89 -0.85
C ALA A 173 3.76 -18.09 -1.31
N ALA A 174 3.53 -16.92 -0.73
CA ALA A 174 2.41 -16.05 -1.08
C ALA A 174 2.52 -15.53 -2.52
N LEU A 175 3.71 -15.14 -2.98
CA LEU A 175 3.95 -14.75 -4.37
C LEU A 175 3.73 -15.91 -5.35
N GLY A 176 4.15 -17.13 -4.99
CA GLY A 176 3.86 -18.33 -5.78
C GLY A 176 2.36 -18.55 -5.93
N ARG A 177 1.64 -18.53 -4.81
CA ARG A 177 0.17 -18.69 -4.78
C ARG A 177 -0.56 -17.60 -5.55
N ALA A 178 -0.08 -16.36 -5.48
CA ALA A 178 -0.65 -15.24 -6.21
C ALA A 178 -0.54 -15.44 -7.72
N ARG A 179 0.61 -15.94 -8.21
CA ARG A 179 0.81 -16.27 -9.63
C ARG A 179 -0.09 -17.42 -10.08
N GLU A 180 -0.20 -18.49 -9.29
CA GLU A 180 -1.07 -19.64 -9.58
C GLU A 180 -2.54 -19.24 -9.74
N ARG A 181 -3.00 -18.26 -8.95
CA ARG A 181 -4.39 -17.82 -8.90
C ARG A 181 -4.67 -16.53 -9.68
N ASP A 182 -3.68 -16.00 -10.40
CA ASP A 182 -3.75 -14.69 -11.09
C ASP A 182 -4.23 -13.54 -10.17
N VAL A 183 -3.79 -13.58 -8.91
CA VAL A 183 -4.09 -12.54 -7.91
C VAL A 183 -3.10 -11.40 -8.07
N TRP A 184 -3.61 -10.17 -8.05
CA TRP A 184 -2.79 -8.98 -8.08
C TRP A 184 -2.13 -8.71 -6.73
N LEU A 185 -0.85 -8.35 -6.79
CA LEU A 185 -0.07 -7.96 -5.64
C LEU A 185 -0.53 -6.56 -5.15
N PRO A 186 -0.78 -6.38 -3.84
CA PRO A 186 -1.17 -5.11 -3.24
C PRO A 186 0.03 -4.18 -3.09
N VAL A 187 0.58 -3.75 -4.22
CA VAL A 187 1.69 -2.80 -4.25
C VAL A 187 1.15 -1.38 -4.26
N HIS A 188 1.54 -0.60 -3.26
CA HIS A 188 1.10 0.78 -3.08
C HIS A 188 2.26 1.73 -3.31
N PRO A 189 2.10 2.78 -4.13
CA PRO A 189 3.11 3.82 -4.25
C PRO A 189 3.18 4.65 -2.97
N VAL A 190 4.39 5.04 -2.59
CA VAL A 190 4.63 6.03 -1.55
C VAL A 190 5.41 7.21 -2.14
N THR A 191 5.19 8.38 -1.58
CA THR A 191 5.81 9.61 -2.04
C THR A 191 6.56 10.29 -0.92
N ARG A 192 7.48 11.17 -1.31
CA ARG A 192 8.29 11.98 -0.41
C ARG A 192 8.33 13.39 -0.93
N ARG A 193 8.40 14.34 -0.01
CA ARG A 193 8.44 15.77 -0.29
C ARG A 193 9.75 16.35 0.19
N ARG A 194 10.46 17.01 -0.72
CA ARG A 194 11.60 17.86 -0.39
C ARG A 194 11.10 19.29 -0.20
N TRP A 195 11.38 19.86 0.97
CA TRP A 195 10.99 21.21 1.33
C TRP A 195 12.08 22.23 0.92
N PRO A 196 11.75 23.52 0.78
CA PRO A 196 12.72 24.55 0.40
C PRO A 196 13.93 24.68 1.34
N ASN A 197 13.79 24.27 2.60
CA ASN A 197 14.87 24.25 3.60
C ASN A 197 15.77 23.00 3.49
N GLY A 198 15.58 22.16 2.46
CA GLY A 198 16.35 20.93 2.25
C GLY A 198 15.79 19.69 2.95
N ARG A 199 14.92 19.86 3.96
CA ARG A 199 14.31 18.75 4.71
C ARG A 199 13.49 17.86 3.78
N VAL A 200 13.56 16.56 4.02
CA VAL A 200 12.71 15.56 3.35
C VAL A 200 11.69 15.04 4.35
N THR A 201 10.44 14.91 3.93
CA THR A 201 9.39 14.21 4.68
C THR A 201 8.76 13.14 3.81
N HIS A 202 8.27 12.08 4.41
CA HIS A 202 7.69 10.93 3.70
C HIS A 202 6.18 10.86 3.96
N ASP A 203 5.43 10.48 2.94
CA ASP A 203 3.98 10.41 3.08
C ASP A 203 3.57 9.17 3.89
N VAL A 204 2.67 9.38 4.86
CA VAL A 204 2.07 8.28 5.62
C VAL A 204 1.11 7.50 4.73
N LEU A 205 1.19 6.16 4.80
CA LEU A 205 0.22 5.30 4.13
C LEU A 205 -1.19 5.57 4.63
N ARG A 206 -2.08 5.92 3.70
CA ARG A 206 -3.50 6.15 3.96
C ARG A 206 -4.31 5.05 3.27
N PRO A 207 -5.50 4.72 3.80
CA PRO A 207 -6.39 3.78 3.13
C PRO A 207 -6.64 4.19 1.68
N LEU A 208 -6.44 3.26 0.74
CA LEU A 208 -6.50 3.54 -0.70
C LEU A 208 -7.85 4.15 -1.09
N LYS A 209 -8.96 3.62 -0.56
CA LYS A 209 -10.30 4.18 -0.74
C LYS A 209 -10.38 5.70 -0.45
N ALA A 210 -9.73 6.16 0.61
CA ALA A 210 -9.75 7.57 1.01
C ALA A 210 -8.91 8.44 0.05
N LEU A 211 -7.79 7.92 -0.45
CA LEU A 211 -6.97 8.59 -1.46
C LEU A 211 -7.68 8.64 -2.80
N ALA A 212 -8.15 7.49 -3.29
CA ALA A 212 -8.76 7.30 -4.60
C ALA A 212 -9.97 8.21 -4.83
N SER A 213 -10.79 8.44 -3.79
CA SER A 213 -11.97 9.32 -3.88
C SER A 213 -11.63 10.79 -4.14
N ARG A 214 -10.37 11.18 -3.97
CA ARG A 214 -9.86 12.55 -4.19
C ARG A 214 -8.91 12.63 -5.38
N MET A 215 -8.60 11.50 -6.02
CA MET A 215 -7.69 11.47 -7.15
C MET A 215 -8.38 12.04 -8.39
N PRO A 216 -7.73 12.96 -9.13
CA PRO A 216 -8.25 13.43 -10.40
C PRO A 216 -8.25 12.28 -11.42
N CYS A 217 -9.32 12.18 -12.21
CA CYS A 217 -9.37 11.28 -13.35
C CYS A 217 -8.91 12.04 -14.59
N PRO A 218 -7.91 11.56 -15.36
CA PRO A 218 -7.42 12.27 -16.55
C PRO A 218 -8.38 12.19 -17.74
N TYR A 219 -9.51 11.49 -17.60
CA TYR A 219 -10.50 11.29 -18.65
C TYR A 219 -11.83 11.89 -18.26
N LEU A 220 -12.55 12.44 -19.25
CA LEU A 220 -13.92 12.87 -19.09
C LEU A 220 -14.83 11.67 -18.82
N ASN A 221 -15.77 11.83 -17.90
CA ASN A 221 -16.78 10.82 -17.65
C ASN A 221 -17.71 10.66 -18.86
N PRO A 222 -17.73 9.49 -19.52
CA PRO A 222 -18.56 9.26 -20.71
C PRO A 222 -20.04 9.03 -20.39
N GLY A 223 -20.42 9.05 -19.12
CA GLY A 223 -21.79 8.87 -18.65
C GLY A 223 -22.03 7.46 -18.10
N ARG A 224 -23.30 7.03 -18.14
CA ARG A 224 -23.73 5.76 -17.55
C ARG A 224 -23.21 4.56 -18.34
N TYR A 225 -22.80 3.54 -17.61
CA TYR A 225 -22.51 2.25 -18.18
C TYR A 225 -23.74 1.64 -18.83
N VAL A 226 -23.55 0.93 -19.95
CA VAL A 226 -24.63 0.24 -20.65
C VAL A 226 -24.29 -1.24 -20.67
N THR A 227 -25.16 -2.07 -20.10
CA THR A 227 -24.96 -3.52 -20.03
C THR A 227 -24.67 -4.09 -21.42
N GLY A 228 -23.59 -4.89 -21.52
CA GLY A 228 -23.15 -5.48 -22.78
C GLY A 228 -22.18 -4.61 -23.59
N ARG A 229 -21.99 -3.33 -23.25
CA ARG A 229 -20.91 -2.49 -23.80
C ARG A 229 -19.63 -2.64 -22.95
N PRO A 230 -18.45 -2.31 -23.51
CA PRO A 230 -17.22 -2.23 -22.72
C PRO A 230 -17.29 -1.09 -21.70
N LEU A 231 -16.49 -1.21 -20.64
CA LEU A 231 -16.16 -0.08 -19.76
C LEU A 231 -15.30 0.91 -20.54
N VAL A 232 -15.41 2.19 -20.21
CA VAL A 232 -14.69 3.28 -20.90
C VAL A 232 -13.92 4.08 -19.85
N GLN A 233 -12.66 4.44 -20.15
CA GLN A 233 -11.87 5.28 -19.25
C GLN A 233 -12.63 6.58 -18.92
N GLY A 234 -12.52 7.05 -17.68
CA GLY A 234 -13.27 8.18 -17.15
C GLY A 234 -14.60 7.81 -16.48
N MET A 235 -15.12 6.59 -16.65
CA MET A 235 -16.32 6.17 -15.92
C MET A 235 -16.11 6.27 -14.40
N ARG A 236 -17.10 6.84 -13.72
CA ARG A 236 -17.13 6.98 -12.25
C ARG A 236 -17.77 5.74 -11.63
N VAL A 237 -17.00 5.00 -10.84
CA VAL A 237 -17.39 3.74 -10.23
C VAL A 237 -17.50 3.91 -8.73
N ALA A 238 -18.64 3.55 -8.16
CA ALA A 238 -18.80 3.41 -6.71
C ALA A 238 -18.87 1.93 -6.31
N LEU A 239 -18.46 1.61 -5.09
CA LEU A 239 -18.46 0.25 -4.55
C LEU A 239 -19.43 0.16 -3.38
N ALA A 240 -20.41 -0.75 -3.45
CA ALA A 240 -21.33 -1.08 -2.37
C ALA A 240 -20.65 -1.96 -1.31
N ALA A 241 -21.34 -2.21 -0.19
CA ALA A 241 -20.81 -3.07 0.88
C ALA A 241 -20.91 -4.55 0.50
N GLU A 242 -21.92 -4.88 -0.30
CA GLU A 242 -22.29 -6.21 -0.77
C GLU A 242 -21.38 -6.64 -1.92
N VAL A 243 -20.09 -6.84 -1.64
CA VAL A 243 -19.09 -7.38 -2.58
C VAL A 243 -18.34 -8.53 -1.89
N ALA A 244 -17.87 -9.51 -2.66
CA ALA A 244 -17.08 -10.62 -2.14
C ALA A 244 -15.58 -10.27 -2.07
N ARG A 245 -15.09 -9.49 -3.03
CA ARG A 245 -13.70 -9.00 -3.05
C ARG A 245 -13.46 -7.87 -2.06
N THR A 246 -12.20 -7.63 -1.71
CA THR A 246 -11.84 -6.48 -0.86
C THR A 246 -12.07 -5.17 -1.63
N HIS A 247 -12.47 -4.11 -0.92
CA HIS A 247 -12.63 -2.80 -1.54
C HIS A 247 -11.32 -2.29 -2.14
N ASP A 248 -10.18 -2.51 -1.47
CA ASP A 248 -8.89 -2.04 -1.97
C ASP A 248 -8.53 -2.72 -3.30
N GLU A 249 -8.76 -4.04 -3.45
CA GLU A 249 -8.55 -4.72 -4.73
C GLU A 249 -9.42 -4.10 -5.83
N LEU A 250 -10.71 -3.87 -5.57
CA LEU A 250 -11.60 -3.25 -6.57
C LEU A 250 -11.18 -1.82 -6.91
N VAL A 251 -10.77 -1.02 -5.92
CA VAL A 251 -10.29 0.36 -6.15
C VAL A 251 -8.99 0.36 -6.97
N GLU A 252 -8.04 -0.53 -6.69
CA GLU A 252 -6.84 -0.70 -7.52
C GLU A 252 -7.19 -0.97 -8.98
N ARG A 253 -8.12 -1.90 -9.22
CA ARG A 253 -8.55 -2.25 -10.58
C ARG A 253 -9.24 -1.10 -11.29
N ILE A 254 -10.06 -0.33 -10.57
CA ILE A 254 -10.68 0.91 -11.09
C ILE A 254 -9.57 1.89 -11.53
N LEU A 255 -8.63 2.19 -10.65
CA LEU A 255 -7.58 3.17 -10.93
C LEU A 255 -6.66 2.72 -12.06
N HIS A 256 -6.25 1.45 -12.04
CA HIS A 256 -5.40 0.88 -13.09
C HIS A 256 -6.05 0.94 -14.47
N ALA A 257 -7.35 0.67 -14.55
CA ALA A 257 -8.10 0.74 -15.80
C ALA A 257 -8.37 2.16 -16.31
N GLY A 258 -7.93 3.21 -15.60
CA GLY A 258 -8.25 4.60 -15.95
C GLY A 258 -9.71 4.97 -15.66
N LEU A 259 -10.37 4.24 -14.76
CA LEU A 259 -11.68 4.60 -14.22
C LEU A 259 -11.49 5.48 -12.97
N ALA A 260 -12.56 6.15 -12.54
CA ALA A 260 -12.54 7.00 -11.36
C ALA A 260 -13.30 6.36 -10.21
N TYR A 261 -12.68 6.22 -9.03
CA TYR A 261 -13.39 5.78 -7.84
C TYR A 261 -14.21 6.94 -7.22
N SER A 262 -15.45 6.65 -6.81
CA SER A 262 -16.31 7.59 -6.09
C SER A 262 -16.83 6.95 -4.81
N ASP A 263 -16.73 7.67 -3.69
CA ASP A 263 -17.30 7.19 -2.42
C ASP A 263 -18.80 7.48 -2.32
N ALA A 264 -19.34 8.38 -3.15
CA ALA A 264 -20.76 8.69 -3.23
C ALA A 264 -21.39 8.10 -4.51
N VAL A 265 -22.71 7.90 -4.47
CA VAL A 265 -23.53 7.58 -5.63
C VAL A 265 -24.41 8.79 -5.94
N ASP A 266 -24.22 9.35 -7.12
CA ASP A 266 -24.87 10.56 -7.61
C ASP A 266 -25.32 10.40 -9.08
N ARG A 267 -25.82 11.48 -9.70
CA ARG A 267 -26.32 11.44 -11.09
C ARG A 267 -25.22 11.18 -12.12
N ASP A 268 -23.98 11.51 -11.79
CA ASP A 268 -22.81 11.38 -12.65
C ASP A 268 -22.09 10.05 -12.41
N THR A 269 -22.56 9.22 -11.47
CA THR A 269 -22.02 7.89 -11.25
C THR A 269 -22.34 7.01 -12.44
N SER A 270 -21.31 6.41 -13.04
CA SER A 270 -21.43 5.60 -14.25
C SER A 270 -21.96 4.20 -13.94
N LEU A 271 -21.49 3.60 -12.85
CA LEU A 271 -21.95 2.31 -12.35
C LEU A 271 -21.64 2.12 -10.85
N VAL A 272 -22.35 1.20 -10.23
CA VAL A 272 -22.07 0.72 -8.86
C VAL A 272 -21.76 -0.76 -8.88
N VAL A 273 -20.68 -1.17 -8.23
CA VAL A 273 -20.36 -2.58 -8.01
C VAL A 273 -21.09 -3.07 -6.76
N CYS A 274 -21.99 -4.03 -6.93
CA CYS A 274 -22.82 -4.61 -5.88
C CYS A 274 -23.30 -6.00 -6.32
N ASN A 275 -23.11 -7.00 -5.46
CA ASN A 275 -23.51 -8.39 -5.70
C ASN A 275 -24.97 -8.64 -5.32
N ASP A 276 -25.54 -7.84 -4.42
CA ASP A 276 -26.97 -7.89 -4.14
C ASP A 276 -27.76 -7.25 -5.29
N THR A 277 -28.72 -8.00 -5.82
CA THR A 277 -29.63 -7.56 -6.89
C THR A 277 -30.81 -6.73 -6.37
N THR A 278 -31.12 -6.82 -5.08
CA THR A 278 -32.23 -6.12 -4.42
C THR A 278 -31.80 -5.51 -3.08
N PRO A 279 -30.77 -4.64 -3.07
CA PRO A 279 -30.27 -4.04 -1.83
C PRO A 279 -31.32 -3.12 -1.19
N GLU A 280 -31.55 -3.31 0.10
CA GLU A 280 -32.53 -2.52 0.87
C GLU A 280 -31.95 -1.18 1.36
N GLN A 281 -30.63 -1.06 1.45
CA GLN A 281 -29.94 0.14 1.92
C GLN A 281 -28.57 0.32 1.25
N GLY A 282 -27.88 1.41 1.58
CA GLY A 282 -26.51 1.67 1.10
C GLY A 282 -26.43 2.05 -0.38
N LYS A 283 -25.21 1.95 -0.94
CA LYS A 283 -24.89 2.46 -2.28
C LYS A 283 -25.63 1.71 -3.39
N GLY A 284 -25.83 0.40 -3.26
CA GLY A 284 -26.62 -0.39 -4.20
C GLY A 284 -28.06 0.10 -4.27
N TYR A 285 -28.71 0.34 -3.12
CA TYR A 285 -30.06 0.90 -3.06
C TYR A 285 -30.15 2.30 -3.69
N HIS A 286 -29.20 3.17 -3.38
CA HIS A 286 -29.14 4.51 -3.98
C HIS A 286 -28.95 4.47 -5.50
N ALA A 287 -28.15 3.53 -6.00
CA ALA A 287 -27.94 3.32 -7.43
C ALA A 287 -29.27 3.03 -8.14
N LEU A 288 -30.05 2.07 -7.62
CA LEU A 288 -31.36 1.71 -8.18
C LEU A 288 -32.33 2.90 -8.21
N ARG A 289 -32.38 3.69 -7.13
CA ARG A 289 -33.25 4.89 -7.06
C ARG A 289 -32.86 5.97 -8.07
N LEU A 290 -31.59 6.10 -8.39
CA LEU A 290 -31.08 7.06 -9.37
C LEU A 290 -31.04 6.48 -10.79
N GLY A 291 -31.39 5.18 -10.96
CA GLY A 291 -31.27 4.44 -12.22
C GLY A 291 -29.82 4.18 -12.66
N VAL A 292 -28.85 4.29 -11.74
CA VAL A 292 -27.44 3.99 -12.01
C VAL A 292 -27.30 2.46 -12.13
N PRO A 293 -26.65 1.97 -13.20
CA PRO A 293 -26.44 0.53 -13.40
C PRO A 293 -25.69 -0.11 -12.23
N VAL A 294 -26.13 -1.31 -11.85
CA VAL A 294 -25.49 -2.16 -10.85
C VAL A 294 -24.85 -3.36 -11.54
N VAL A 295 -23.62 -3.69 -11.14
CA VAL A 295 -22.81 -4.77 -11.72
C VAL A 295 -22.21 -5.58 -10.56
N SER A 296 -22.20 -6.92 -10.64
CA SER A 296 -21.51 -7.74 -9.63
C SER A 296 -19.99 -7.55 -9.72
N ASP A 297 -19.27 -7.78 -8.62
CA ASP A 297 -17.81 -7.71 -8.61
C ASP A 297 -17.18 -8.71 -9.60
N ALA A 298 -17.71 -9.93 -9.71
CA ALA A 298 -17.25 -10.92 -10.68
C ALA A 298 -17.36 -10.40 -12.13
N LEU A 299 -18.50 -9.80 -12.49
CA LEU A 299 -18.71 -9.24 -13.82
C LEU A 299 -17.88 -7.98 -14.06
N PHE A 300 -17.68 -7.16 -13.03
CA PHE A 300 -16.80 -6.00 -13.11
C PHE A 300 -15.36 -6.44 -13.39
N MET A 301 -14.86 -7.44 -12.66
CA MET A 301 -13.49 -7.94 -12.79
C MET A 301 -13.22 -8.62 -14.14
N ASP A 302 -14.21 -9.30 -14.71
CA ASP A 302 -14.14 -9.83 -16.08
C ASP A 302 -13.97 -8.71 -17.13
N ARG A 303 -14.62 -7.56 -16.91
CA ARG A 303 -14.63 -6.45 -17.88
C ARG A 303 -13.53 -5.42 -17.69
N VAL A 304 -12.98 -5.29 -16.49
CA VAL A 304 -12.01 -4.24 -16.13
C VAL A 304 -10.67 -4.42 -16.87
N GLY A 305 -10.36 -5.64 -17.32
CA GLY A 305 -9.19 -5.90 -18.18
C GLY A 305 -9.35 -5.43 -19.63
N SER A 306 -10.57 -5.09 -20.06
CA SER A 306 -10.90 -4.72 -21.46
C SER A 306 -11.50 -3.31 -21.57
N VAL A 307 -11.12 -2.40 -20.67
CA VAL A 307 -11.59 -1.00 -20.71
C VAL A 307 -11.07 -0.33 -21.97
N VAL A 308 -11.98 0.32 -22.72
CA VAL A 308 -11.63 1.05 -23.95
C VAL A 308 -11.26 2.50 -23.65
N GLY A 309 -10.48 3.11 -24.54
CA GLY A 309 -9.97 4.47 -24.39
C GLY A 309 -11.07 5.53 -24.18
N GLY A 310 -10.82 6.45 -23.24
CA GLY A 310 -11.68 7.61 -22.95
C GLY A 310 -11.21 8.88 -23.64
N ARG A 311 -11.97 9.97 -23.49
CA ARG A 311 -11.54 11.31 -23.94
C ARG A 311 -10.72 11.96 -22.84
N SER A 312 -9.49 12.38 -23.13
CA SER A 312 -8.64 13.09 -22.16
C SER A 312 -9.26 14.44 -21.77
N MET A 313 -9.10 14.84 -20.51
CA MET A 313 -9.29 16.23 -20.12
C MET A 313 -8.10 17.03 -20.64
N GLU A 314 -8.34 18.13 -21.36
CA GLU A 314 -7.26 19.07 -21.71
C GLU A 314 -6.70 19.66 -20.41
N GLU A 315 -5.38 19.55 -20.20
CA GLU A 315 -4.71 20.32 -19.15
C GLU A 315 -4.77 21.79 -19.56
N PHE A 316 -5.49 22.61 -18.80
CA PHE A 316 -5.33 24.06 -18.87
C PHE A 316 -3.93 24.41 -18.39
N ALA A 317 -2.96 24.43 -19.30
CA ALA A 317 -1.69 25.09 -19.07
C ALA A 317 -1.96 26.59 -19.04
N ASP A 318 -1.98 27.18 -17.84
CA ASP A 318 -1.99 28.63 -17.71
C ASP A 318 -0.63 29.15 -18.18
N VAL A 319 -0.51 29.41 -19.50
CA VAL A 319 0.65 30.10 -20.09
C VAL A 319 0.49 31.61 -19.85
N ALA A 320 0.18 32.00 -18.62
CA ALA A 320 0.38 33.37 -18.18
C ALA A 320 1.88 33.55 -17.98
N ARG A 321 2.52 34.26 -18.91
CA ARG A 321 3.88 34.78 -18.73
C ARG A 321 3.93 35.51 -17.38
N VAL A 322 4.85 35.09 -16.52
CA VAL A 322 5.09 35.63 -15.17
C VAL A 322 5.48 37.12 -15.18
N ASP A 323 5.64 37.76 -16.35
CA ASP A 323 6.13 39.14 -16.48
C ASP A 323 5.04 40.23 -16.53
N GLU A 324 3.73 39.93 -16.42
CA GLU A 324 2.67 40.97 -16.50
C GLU A 324 1.83 41.18 -15.23
N GLN A 325 2.18 40.58 -14.09
CA GLN A 325 1.47 40.80 -12.81
C GLN A 325 2.28 41.61 -11.78
N LEU A 326 2.88 42.73 -12.21
CA LEU A 326 3.31 43.81 -11.32
C LEU A 326 2.74 45.15 -11.79
N ALA A 327 1.42 45.26 -11.76
CA ALA A 327 0.74 46.56 -11.75
C ALA A 327 -0.71 46.39 -11.25
N LEU A 328 -0.87 46.32 -9.92
CA LEU A 328 -1.93 47.00 -9.15
C LEU A 328 -1.92 46.46 -7.71
N PHE A 329 -1.87 47.41 -6.78
CA PHE A 329 -1.79 47.34 -5.31
C PHE A 329 -0.38 47.23 -4.71
#